data_AF-A0A6N8CSL3-F1
#
_entry.id   AF-A0A6N8CSL3-F1
#
_cell.length_a   1.000
_cell.length_b   1.000
_cell.length_c   1.000
_cell.angle_alpha   90.00
_cell.angle_beta   90.00
_cell.angle_gamma   90.00
#
_symmetry.space_group_name_H-M   'P 1'
#
loop_
_entity.id
_entity.type
_entity.pdbx_description
1 polymer ?
#
loop_
_entity_poly.entity_id
_entity_poly.type
_entity_poly.pdbx_seq_one_letter_code
_entity_poly.pdbx_strand_id
1 'polypeptide(L)'
;MFFGGLMFSGFTAALVAGLADWFAVSALFRKPLGIKSHPSLFIRTDIISSNRKRLIDTLVSMIEKDLFSIENLDRKVGEIRLEAKIVQVLDHDEVKHEISKTIQTIMIDYIKHMNSTEIGEFLEYTLKEQLGNLEITPLIIEVIDYSIKKRQGEKFIPFIIEEVINICKSNEISELIRMSLLEAKTSYMKEQTFRQWIDRFITDSTIDKLTLKVQKRLIGFLEKIMDKENPIREKIRKECLNYIDQIKGDHVLREKMDSWINNQIINKIRIDTYVTECLQQYKDKASMNDNIIKAEKVESIFETLLQQYKTHSSVRDEMESLLQIMVRRWIHVKHHALGTLVKEGLNTYTTEDLVHSIETKAGHDLQLIRVSGTLVGFFTGVILYLLTFWV
;
A
#
# COMPACT_ATOMS: atom_id res chain seq x y z
N MET A 1 -82.83 -32.49 -33.09
CA MET A 1 -81.35 -32.53 -33.17
C MET A 1 -80.76 -32.39 -31.76
N PHE A 2 -80.68 -33.48 -30.99
CA PHE A 2 -80.16 -33.48 -29.61
C PHE A 2 -78.65 -33.17 -29.56
N PHE A 3 -77.88 -33.80 -30.43
CA PHE A 3 -76.42 -33.61 -30.50
C PHE A 3 -76.02 -32.16 -30.83
N GLY A 4 -76.77 -31.50 -31.72
CA GLY A 4 -76.54 -30.09 -32.07
C GLY A 4 -76.78 -29.15 -30.89
N GLY A 5 -77.84 -29.38 -30.10
CA GLY A 5 -78.12 -28.60 -28.89
C GLY A 5 -77.09 -28.81 -27.79
N LEU A 6 -76.62 -30.06 -27.61
CA LEU A 6 -75.59 -30.40 -26.63
C LEU A 6 -74.26 -29.72 -26.94
N MET A 7 -73.82 -29.77 -28.19
CA MET A 7 -72.61 -29.08 -28.63
C MET A 7 -72.76 -27.57 -28.54
N PHE A 8 -73.91 -27.00 -28.92
CA PHE A 8 -74.18 -25.58 -28.81
C PHE A 8 -74.14 -25.08 -27.36
N SER A 9 -74.72 -25.83 -26.41
CA SER A 9 -74.67 -25.49 -24.98
C SER A 9 -73.24 -25.59 -24.43
N GLY A 10 -72.50 -26.63 -24.81
CA GLY A 10 -71.09 -26.75 -24.45
C GLY A 10 -70.25 -25.58 -24.97
N PHE A 11 -70.36 -25.24 -26.25
CA PHE A 11 -69.59 -24.13 -26.84
C PHE A 11 -70.02 -22.75 -26.31
N THR A 12 -71.30 -22.51 -26.04
CA THR A 12 -71.75 -21.24 -25.46
C THR A 12 -71.25 -21.07 -24.03
N ALA A 13 -71.30 -22.12 -23.21
CA ALA A 13 -70.73 -22.09 -21.86
C ALA A 13 -69.19 -21.94 -21.89
N ALA A 14 -68.50 -22.62 -22.80
CA ALA A 14 -67.05 -22.47 -23.01
C ALA A 14 -66.67 -21.04 -23.43
N LEU A 15 -67.46 -20.42 -24.31
CA LEU A 15 -67.25 -19.05 -24.77
C LEU A 15 -67.45 -18.05 -23.65
N VAL A 16 -68.51 -18.20 -22.84
CA VAL A 16 -68.77 -17.34 -21.68
C VAL A 16 -67.67 -17.49 -20.64
N ALA A 17 -67.23 -18.72 -20.36
CA ALA A 17 -66.12 -18.99 -19.44
C ALA A 17 -64.79 -18.37 -19.94
N GLY A 18 -64.48 -18.54 -21.23
CA GLY A 18 -63.28 -17.96 -21.83
C GLY A 18 -63.28 -16.43 -21.84
N LEU A 19 -64.44 -15.80 -22.04
CA LEU A 19 -64.61 -14.34 -21.94
C LEU A 19 -64.47 -13.85 -20.50
N ALA A 20 -65.04 -14.57 -19.53
CA ALA A 20 -64.92 -14.22 -18.11
C ALA A 20 -63.46 -14.28 -17.63
N ASP A 21 -62.74 -15.34 -17.99
CA ASP A 21 -61.33 -15.49 -17.65
C ASP A 21 -60.44 -14.48 -18.39
N TRP A 22 -60.72 -14.19 -19.66
CA TRP A 22 -60.04 -13.10 -20.38
C TRP A 22 -60.23 -11.78 -19.64
N PHE A 23 -61.47 -11.47 -19.24
CA PHE A 23 -61.77 -10.25 -18.50
C PHE A 23 -61.05 -10.20 -17.16
N ALA A 24 -61.05 -11.29 -16.38
CA ALA A 24 -60.40 -11.36 -15.08
C ALA A 24 -58.86 -11.20 -15.18
N VAL A 25 -58.22 -11.89 -16.12
CA VAL A 25 -56.78 -11.77 -16.36
C VAL A 25 -56.43 -10.37 -16.87
N SER A 26 -57.18 -9.84 -17.83
CA SER A 26 -56.98 -8.46 -18.30
C SER A 26 -57.18 -7.44 -17.19
N ALA A 27 -58.19 -7.61 -16.31
CA ALA A 27 -58.45 -6.74 -15.17
C ALA A 27 -57.34 -6.77 -14.10
N LEU A 28 -56.55 -7.84 -14.04
CA LEU A 28 -55.42 -7.94 -13.11
C LEU A 28 -54.30 -6.95 -13.47
N PHE A 29 -54.02 -6.81 -14.78
CA PHE A 29 -52.90 -6.01 -15.30
C PHE A 29 -53.33 -4.64 -15.86
N ARG A 30 -54.51 -4.56 -16.48
CA ARG A 30 -55.00 -3.41 -17.28
C ARG A 30 -56.50 -3.17 -17.08
N LYS A 31 -57.03 -2.09 -17.66
CA LYS A 31 -58.49 -1.80 -17.72
C LYS A 31 -59.09 -2.48 -18.94
N PRO A 32 -59.76 -3.64 -18.82
CA PRO A 32 -60.51 -4.19 -19.94
C PRO A 32 -61.56 -3.17 -20.39
N LEU A 33 -61.62 -2.90 -21.70
CA LEU A 33 -62.54 -1.95 -22.34
C LEU A 33 -62.38 -0.46 -21.91
N GLY A 34 -61.28 -0.10 -21.24
CA GLY A 34 -61.01 1.29 -20.82
C GLY A 34 -61.91 1.80 -19.68
N ILE A 35 -62.72 0.93 -19.07
CA ILE A 35 -63.65 1.30 -17.99
C ILE A 35 -62.84 1.62 -16.73
N LYS A 36 -62.97 2.85 -16.22
CA LYS A 36 -62.30 3.27 -14.98
C LYS A 36 -62.90 2.52 -13.79
N SER A 37 -62.04 2.03 -12.91
CA SER A 37 -62.43 1.53 -11.59
C SER A 37 -63.17 2.65 -10.83
N HIS A 38 -64.50 2.55 -10.76
CA HIS A 38 -65.35 3.53 -10.07
C HIS A 38 -65.72 2.97 -8.70
N PRO A 39 -65.68 3.76 -7.61
CA PRO A 39 -65.99 3.28 -6.25
C PRO A 39 -67.43 2.76 -6.07
N SER A 40 -68.32 2.99 -7.04
CA SER A 40 -69.71 2.51 -7.08
C SER A 40 -69.93 1.23 -7.89
N LEU A 41 -68.90 0.70 -8.56
CA LEU A 41 -68.95 -0.53 -9.36
C LEU A 41 -68.20 -1.65 -8.62
N PHE A 42 -68.81 -2.84 -8.51
CA PHE A 42 -68.21 -4.01 -7.85
C PHE A 42 -66.95 -4.57 -8.55
N ILE A 43 -66.54 -3.99 -9.67
CA ILE A 43 -65.47 -4.51 -10.54
C ILE A 43 -64.20 -3.68 -10.33
N ARG A 44 -63.20 -4.27 -9.67
CA ARG A 44 -61.85 -3.69 -9.54
C ARG A 44 -60.99 -4.12 -10.72
N THR A 45 -60.52 -3.16 -11.50
CA THR A 45 -59.58 -3.34 -12.62
C THR A 45 -58.21 -2.74 -12.26
N ASP A 46 -57.16 -3.02 -13.03
CA ASP A 46 -55.77 -2.59 -12.77
C ASP A 46 -55.22 -2.98 -11.39
N ILE A 47 -55.53 -4.17 -10.88
CA ILE A 47 -55.18 -4.51 -9.48
C ILE A 47 -53.67 -4.42 -9.21
N ILE A 48 -52.83 -4.91 -10.12
CA ILE A 48 -51.37 -4.88 -9.97
C ILE A 48 -50.83 -3.45 -10.12
N SER A 49 -51.26 -2.74 -11.15
CA SER A 49 -50.85 -1.35 -11.43
C SER A 49 -51.23 -0.39 -10.29
N SER A 50 -52.48 -0.48 -9.80
CA SER A 50 -53.00 0.36 -8.72
C SER A 50 -52.35 0.08 -7.36
N ASN A 51 -51.82 -1.12 -7.14
CA ASN A 51 -51.12 -1.50 -5.91
C ASN A 51 -49.58 -1.51 -6.04
N ARG A 52 -49.01 -0.91 -7.10
CA ARG A 52 -47.55 -0.89 -7.35
C ARG A 52 -46.73 -0.60 -6.11
N LYS A 53 -47.07 0.46 -5.36
CA LYS A 53 -46.31 0.86 -4.17
C LYS A 53 -46.26 -0.26 -3.13
N ARG A 54 -47.42 -0.87 -2.83
CA ARG A 54 -47.52 -1.99 -1.89
C ARG A 54 -46.74 -3.21 -2.37
N LEU A 55 -46.79 -3.51 -3.68
CA LEU A 55 -46.03 -4.63 -4.26
C LEU A 55 -44.53 -4.42 -4.12
N ILE A 56 -44.02 -3.23 -4.47
CA ILE A 56 -42.59 -2.89 -4.31
C ILE A 56 -42.19 -2.97 -2.84
N ASP A 57 -42.97 -2.37 -1.94
CA ASP A 57 -42.67 -2.42 -0.50
C ASP A 57 -42.65 -3.86 0.03
N THR A 58 -43.56 -4.72 -0.44
CA THR A 58 -43.60 -6.14 -0.07
C THR A 58 -42.37 -6.89 -0.62
N LEU A 59 -42.02 -6.70 -1.89
CA LEU A 59 -40.84 -7.32 -2.51
C LEU A 59 -39.55 -6.89 -1.81
N VAL A 60 -39.40 -5.59 -1.52
CA VAL A 60 -38.26 -5.08 -0.77
C VAL A 60 -38.20 -5.73 0.61
N SER A 61 -39.33 -5.82 1.32
CA SER A 61 -39.37 -6.45 2.64
C SER A 61 -39.02 -7.93 2.61
N MET A 62 -39.44 -8.67 1.58
CA MET A 62 -39.09 -10.09 1.40
C MET A 62 -37.60 -10.25 1.07
N ILE A 63 -37.07 -9.40 0.20
CA ILE A 63 -35.64 -9.40 -0.16
C ILE A 63 -34.79 -9.08 1.06
N GLU A 64 -35.19 -8.11 1.87
CA GLU A 64 -34.47 -7.69 3.08
C GLU A 64 -34.58 -8.74 4.19
N LYS A 65 -35.79 -9.19 4.52
CA LYS A 65 -36.03 -10.03 5.71
C LYS A 65 -35.86 -11.53 5.46
N ASP A 66 -36.21 -12.02 4.28
CA ASP A 66 -36.23 -13.45 3.99
C ASP A 66 -35.01 -13.88 3.18
N LEU A 67 -34.72 -13.18 2.07
CA LEU A 67 -33.65 -13.59 1.15
C LEU A 67 -32.26 -13.16 1.63
N PHE A 68 -32.08 -11.87 1.94
CA PHE A 68 -30.82 -11.29 2.40
C PHE A 68 -30.81 -11.01 3.90
N SER A 69 -31.55 -11.81 4.67
CA SER A 69 -31.51 -11.75 6.13
C SER A 69 -30.07 -11.76 6.64
N ILE A 70 -29.83 -11.13 7.79
CA ILE A 70 -28.50 -11.07 8.40
C ILE A 70 -27.91 -12.48 8.55
N GLU A 71 -28.74 -13.44 8.97
CA GLU A 71 -28.35 -14.84 9.16
C GLU A 71 -27.97 -15.52 7.82
N ASN A 72 -28.74 -15.28 6.76
CA ASN A 72 -28.46 -15.81 5.43
C ASN A 72 -27.18 -15.22 4.83
N LEU A 73 -26.97 -13.91 5.01
CA LEU A 73 -25.75 -13.23 4.60
C LEU A 73 -24.54 -13.71 5.40
N ASP A 74 -24.65 -13.82 6.73
CA ASP A 74 -23.57 -14.30 7.60
C ASP A 74 -23.16 -15.75 7.25
N ARG A 75 -24.13 -16.61 6.99
CA ARG A 75 -23.88 -17.98 6.53
C ARG A 75 -23.16 -17.97 5.18
N LYS A 76 -23.66 -17.20 4.21
CA LYS A 76 -23.09 -17.18 2.86
C LYS A 76 -21.67 -16.60 2.82
N VAL A 77 -21.41 -15.56 3.61
CA VAL A 77 -20.06 -14.99 3.77
C VAL A 77 -19.11 -15.99 4.43
N GLY A 78 -19.60 -16.83 5.36
CA GLY A 78 -18.78 -17.88 5.99
C GLY A 78 -18.42 -19.03 5.06
N GLU A 79 -19.22 -19.29 4.02
CA GLU A 79 -18.92 -20.33 3.01
C GLU A 79 -17.85 -19.89 2.01
N ILE A 80 -17.57 -18.59 1.90
CA ILE A 80 -16.66 -18.00 0.90
C ILE A 80 -15.35 -17.60 1.58
N ARG A 81 -14.23 -18.01 0.99
CA ARG A 81 -12.91 -17.44 1.33
C ARG A 81 -12.73 -16.11 0.62
N LEU A 82 -12.93 -15.01 1.34
CA LEU A 82 -12.89 -13.65 0.80
C LEU A 82 -11.48 -13.29 0.33
N GLU A 83 -10.48 -13.66 1.12
CA GLU A 83 -9.06 -13.46 0.81
C GLU A 83 -8.71 -14.04 -0.55
N ALA A 84 -9.05 -15.32 -0.78
CA ALA A 84 -8.73 -16.00 -2.02
C ALA A 84 -9.38 -15.32 -3.24
N LYS A 85 -10.59 -14.78 -3.05
CA LYS A 85 -11.29 -14.06 -4.12
C LYS A 85 -10.64 -12.72 -4.43
N ILE A 86 -10.21 -11.98 -3.40
CA ILE A 86 -9.46 -10.73 -3.57
C ILE A 86 -8.12 -11.00 -4.27
N VAL A 87 -7.37 -12.01 -3.82
CA VAL A 87 -6.10 -12.37 -4.46
C VAL A 87 -6.29 -12.76 -5.92
N GLN A 88 -7.35 -13.50 -6.24
CA GLN A 88 -7.67 -13.85 -7.64
C GLN A 88 -7.89 -12.60 -8.50
N VAL A 89 -8.59 -11.60 -7.99
CA VAL A 89 -8.82 -10.33 -8.69
C VAL A 89 -7.51 -9.54 -8.82
N LEU A 90 -6.72 -9.46 -7.75
CA LEU A 90 -5.40 -8.82 -7.76
C LEU A 90 -4.39 -9.52 -8.68
N ASP A 91 -4.67 -10.76 -9.10
CA ASP A 91 -3.80 -11.49 -10.02
C ASP A 91 -4.01 -11.12 -11.50
N HIS A 92 -5.09 -10.40 -11.83
CA HIS A 92 -5.36 -9.97 -13.20
C HIS A 92 -4.42 -8.82 -13.59
N ASP A 93 -3.79 -8.93 -14.76
CA ASP A 93 -2.78 -7.96 -15.23
C ASP A 93 -3.34 -6.53 -15.34
N GLU A 94 -4.59 -6.37 -15.80
CA GLU A 94 -5.26 -5.07 -15.86
C GLU A 94 -5.39 -4.42 -14.47
N VAL A 95 -5.74 -5.21 -13.44
CA VAL A 95 -5.89 -4.73 -12.07
C VAL A 95 -4.52 -4.37 -11.47
N LYS A 96 -3.50 -5.20 -11.71
CA LYS A 96 -2.12 -4.92 -11.28
C LYS A 96 -1.62 -3.62 -11.85
N HIS A 97 -1.85 -3.39 -13.15
CA HIS A 97 -1.42 -2.19 -13.83
C HIS A 97 -2.08 -0.92 -13.25
N GLU A 98 -3.41 -0.94 -13.11
CA GLU A 98 -4.17 0.20 -12.58
C GLU A 98 -3.83 0.52 -11.11
N ILE A 99 -3.69 -0.51 -10.27
CA ILE A 99 -3.25 -0.34 -8.87
C ILE A 99 -1.83 0.21 -8.84
N SER A 100 -0.91 -0.32 -9.65
CA SER A 100 0.48 0.14 -9.70
C SER A 100 0.57 1.61 -10.13
N LYS A 101 -0.23 2.02 -11.12
CA LYS A 101 -0.33 3.42 -11.55
C LYS A 101 -0.92 4.34 -10.48
N THR A 102 -1.92 3.86 -9.75
CA THR A 102 -2.50 4.59 -8.61
C THR A 102 -1.48 4.76 -7.49
N ILE A 103 -0.78 3.69 -7.10
CA ILE A 103 0.29 3.72 -6.10
C ILE A 103 1.42 4.65 -6.55
N GLN A 104 1.84 4.57 -7.82
CA GLN A 104 2.83 5.45 -8.41
C GLN A 104 2.43 6.93 -8.25
N THR A 105 1.18 7.26 -8.56
CA THR A 105 0.65 8.62 -8.44
C THR A 105 0.69 9.10 -6.99
N ILE A 106 0.24 8.27 -6.04
CA ILE A 106 0.27 8.56 -4.61
C ILE A 106 1.71 8.75 -4.11
N MET A 107 2.65 7.89 -4.54
CA MET A 107 4.05 7.99 -4.14
C MET A 107 4.71 9.25 -4.68
N ILE A 108 4.45 9.62 -5.94
CA ILE A 108 4.96 10.87 -6.53
C ILE A 108 4.39 12.08 -5.79
N ASP A 109 3.08 12.08 -5.53
CA ASP A 109 2.42 13.15 -4.81
C ASP A 109 2.95 13.29 -3.38
N TYR A 110 3.15 12.16 -2.68
CA TYR A 110 3.77 12.15 -1.36
C TYR A 110 5.21 12.69 -1.39
N ILE A 111 6.03 12.27 -2.34
CA ILE A 111 7.40 12.78 -2.50
C ILE A 111 7.39 14.30 -2.75
N LYS A 112 6.44 14.82 -3.54
CA LYS A 112 6.32 16.26 -3.81
C LYS A 112 5.98 17.04 -2.52
N HIS A 113 5.12 16.50 -1.66
CA HIS A 113 4.60 17.18 -0.49
C HIS A 113 5.31 16.87 0.84
N MET A 114 6.13 15.83 0.92
CA MET A 114 6.82 15.44 2.16
C MET A 114 7.73 16.58 2.65
N ASN A 115 7.86 16.80 3.96
CA ASN A 115 8.85 17.75 4.47
C ASN A 115 10.23 17.09 4.51
N SER A 116 11.14 17.48 3.62
CA SER A 116 12.49 16.90 3.50
C SER A 116 13.32 17.12 4.76
N THR A 117 13.11 18.25 5.45
CA THR A 117 13.81 18.61 6.67
C THR A 117 13.35 17.75 7.85
N GLU A 118 12.04 17.56 8.04
CA GLU A 118 11.50 16.71 9.12
C GLU A 118 11.95 15.25 8.96
N ILE A 119 11.96 14.72 7.73
CA ILE A 119 12.45 13.37 7.47
C ILE A 119 13.94 13.26 7.77
N GLY A 120 14.73 14.27 7.40
CA GLY A 120 16.17 14.34 7.70
C GLY A 120 16.43 14.33 9.22
N GLU A 121 15.72 15.17 9.97
CA GLU A 121 15.82 15.24 11.44
C GLU A 121 15.42 13.92 12.11
N PHE A 122 14.30 13.34 11.69
CA PHE A 122 13.81 12.05 12.22
C PHE A 122 14.79 10.90 11.94
N LEU A 123 15.34 10.82 10.72
CA LEU A 123 16.34 9.82 10.35
C LEU A 123 17.63 10.01 11.11
N GLU A 124 18.09 11.25 11.29
CA GLU A 124 19.28 11.53 12.10
C GLU A 124 19.09 11.08 13.54
N TYR A 125 17.96 11.42 14.16
CA TYR A 125 17.63 10.99 15.51
C TYR A 125 17.62 9.45 15.62
N THR A 126 16.87 8.77 14.74
CA THR A 126 16.74 7.31 14.75
C THR A 126 18.09 6.62 14.50
N LEU A 127 18.87 7.10 13.53
CA LEU A 127 20.17 6.53 13.22
C LEU A 127 21.16 6.76 14.35
N LYS A 128 21.24 7.97 14.93
CA LYS A 128 22.14 8.25 16.06
C LYS A 128 21.76 7.46 17.31
N GLU A 129 20.47 7.28 17.58
CA GLU A 129 19.98 6.46 18.69
C GLU A 129 20.32 4.98 18.50
N GLN A 130 20.07 4.42 17.31
CA GLN A 130 20.39 3.01 17.01
C GLN A 130 21.90 2.78 16.93
N LEU A 131 22.67 3.72 16.37
CA LEU A 131 24.13 3.68 16.33
C LEU A 131 24.75 3.77 17.73
N GLY A 132 24.14 4.51 18.66
CA GLY A 132 24.56 4.54 20.06
C GLY A 132 24.46 3.18 20.77
N ASN A 133 23.59 2.29 20.29
CA ASN A 133 23.37 0.95 20.85
C ASN A 133 24.17 -0.15 20.13
N LEU A 134 24.86 0.17 19.03
CA LEU A 134 25.63 -0.79 18.24
C LEU A 134 27.12 -0.64 18.51
N GLU A 135 27.83 -1.75 18.66
CA GLU A 135 29.29 -1.77 18.58
C GLU A 135 29.71 -1.54 17.12
N ILE A 136 29.86 -0.28 16.71
CA ILE A 136 30.24 0.10 15.33
C ILE A 136 31.72 -0.16 15.06
N THR A 137 32.55 -0.15 16.10
CA THR A 137 33.99 -0.35 16.01
C THR A 137 34.38 -1.66 15.32
N PRO A 138 33.80 -2.84 15.65
CA PRO A 138 34.00 -4.07 14.90
C PRO A 138 33.74 -3.95 13.39
N LEU A 139 32.63 -3.31 12.99
CA LEU A 139 32.26 -3.14 11.58
C LEU A 139 33.26 -2.22 10.85
N ILE A 140 33.64 -1.10 11.48
CA ILE A 140 34.64 -0.19 10.93
C ILE A 140 36.00 -0.88 10.80
N ILE A 141 36.40 -1.65 11.81
CA ILE A 141 37.63 -2.46 11.78
C ILE A 141 37.61 -3.43 10.61
N GLU A 142 36.49 -4.12 10.37
CA GLU A 142 36.35 -5.09 9.28
C GLU A 142 36.38 -4.41 7.89
N VAL A 143 35.72 -3.25 7.75
CA VAL A 143 35.77 -2.44 6.52
C VAL A 143 37.18 -1.94 6.25
N ILE A 144 37.90 -1.44 7.26
CA ILE A 144 39.28 -0.98 7.11
C ILE A 144 40.19 -2.16 6.77
N ASP A 145 40.09 -3.28 7.49
CA ASP A 145 40.90 -4.49 7.26
C ASP A 145 40.68 -5.04 5.84
N TYR A 146 39.42 -5.10 5.38
CA TYR A 146 39.07 -5.51 4.01
C TYR A 146 39.58 -4.53 2.95
N SER A 147 39.39 -3.22 3.18
CA SER A 147 39.82 -2.16 2.26
C SER A 147 41.32 -2.14 2.10
N ILE A 148 42.07 -2.33 3.20
CA ILE A 148 43.52 -2.44 3.14
C ILE A 148 43.91 -3.75 2.45
N LYS A 149 43.36 -4.92 2.82
CA LYS A 149 43.77 -6.23 2.26
C LYS A 149 43.51 -6.37 0.75
N LYS A 150 42.41 -5.88 0.19
CA LYS A 150 42.18 -5.91 -1.27
C LYS A 150 42.91 -4.77 -2.00
N ARG A 151 43.32 -5.00 -3.25
CA ARG A 151 43.92 -3.99 -4.17
C ARG A 151 43.08 -2.72 -4.40
N GLN A 152 41.87 -2.62 -3.85
CA GLN A 152 41.07 -1.39 -3.81
C GLN A 152 41.50 -0.41 -2.69
N GLY A 153 42.37 -0.84 -1.78
CA GLY A 153 43.03 0.02 -0.77
C GLY A 153 43.91 1.13 -1.35
N GLU A 154 44.06 1.20 -2.67
CA GLU A 154 44.72 2.33 -3.32
C GLU A 154 44.05 3.68 -3.01
N LYS A 155 42.73 3.70 -2.74
CA LYS A 155 41.98 4.91 -2.40
C LYS A 155 41.94 5.22 -0.90
N PHE A 156 42.14 4.22 -0.06
CA PHE A 156 42.10 4.37 1.40
C PHE A 156 43.36 5.07 1.94
N ILE A 157 44.55 4.71 1.43
CA ILE A 157 45.81 5.34 1.84
C ILE A 157 45.82 6.86 1.57
N PRO A 158 45.43 7.36 0.38
CA PRO A 158 45.28 8.80 0.14
C PRO A 158 44.33 9.49 1.11
N PHE A 159 43.17 8.88 1.41
CA PHE A 159 42.19 9.43 2.35
C PHE A 159 42.78 9.61 3.76
N ILE A 160 43.47 8.58 4.28
CA ILE A 160 44.13 8.68 5.60
C ILE A 160 45.26 9.71 5.58
N ILE A 161 46.06 9.76 4.52
CA ILE A 161 47.16 10.74 4.41
C ILE A 161 46.62 12.16 4.36
N GLU A 162 45.53 12.40 3.63
CA GLU A 162 44.88 13.71 3.53
C GLU A 162 44.35 14.17 4.90
N GLU A 163 43.74 13.26 5.66
CA GLU A 163 43.28 13.56 7.02
C GLU A 163 44.45 13.82 7.98
N VAL A 164 45.53 13.03 7.89
CA VAL A 164 46.75 13.27 8.67
C VAL A 164 47.40 14.62 8.29
N ILE A 165 47.36 15.01 7.02
CA ILE A 165 47.81 16.34 6.57
C ILE A 165 46.93 17.43 7.19
N ASN A 166 45.61 17.25 7.26
CA ASN A 166 44.70 18.22 7.88
C ASN A 166 44.95 18.34 9.38
N ILE A 167 45.16 17.23 10.08
CA ILE A 167 45.56 17.22 11.50
C ILE A 167 46.93 17.89 11.66
N CYS A 168 47.89 17.62 10.77
CA CYS A 168 49.20 18.28 10.82
C CYS A 168 49.13 19.79 10.58
N LYS A 169 48.08 20.31 9.92
CA LYS A 169 47.81 21.75 9.78
C LYS A 169 47.16 22.36 11.03
N SER A 170 46.67 21.54 11.96
CA SER A 170 45.98 22.02 13.15
C SER A 170 46.92 22.73 14.13
N ASN A 171 46.34 23.59 14.96
CA ASN A 171 47.11 24.36 15.93
C ASN A 171 47.68 23.46 17.04
N GLU A 172 47.00 22.35 17.36
CA GLU A 172 47.47 21.40 18.40
C GLU A 172 48.78 20.73 18.01
N ILE A 173 48.93 20.30 16.75
CA ILE A 173 50.19 19.68 16.28
C ILE A 173 51.32 20.71 16.21
N SER A 174 51.02 21.94 15.80
CA SER A 174 52.00 23.03 15.79
C SER A 174 52.56 23.28 17.20
N GLU A 175 51.71 23.31 18.22
CA GLU A 175 52.15 23.45 19.61
C GLU A 175 52.93 22.24 20.12
N LEU A 176 52.57 21.00 19.74
CA LEU A 176 53.36 19.81 20.09
C LEU A 176 54.77 19.83 19.47
N ILE A 177 54.89 20.27 18.22
CA ILE A 177 56.19 20.44 17.55
C ILE A 177 57.00 21.54 18.26
N ARG A 178 56.36 22.66 18.61
CA ARG A 178 56.97 23.76 19.36
C ARG A 178 57.51 23.27 20.71
N MET A 179 56.69 22.54 21.47
CA MET A 179 57.06 21.96 22.76
C MET A 179 58.24 20.99 22.63
N SER A 180 58.23 20.12 21.61
CA SER A 180 59.33 19.19 21.37
C SER A 180 60.64 19.91 21.00
N LEU A 181 60.56 20.99 20.22
CA LEU A 181 61.72 21.84 19.90
C LEU A 181 62.23 22.60 21.13
N LEU A 182 61.33 23.05 22.01
CA LEU A 182 61.66 23.66 23.29
C LEU A 182 62.36 22.65 24.22
N GLU A 183 61.86 21.42 24.29
CA GLU A 183 62.45 20.34 25.08
C GLU A 183 63.82 19.90 24.53
N ALA A 184 63.98 19.87 23.21
CA ALA A 184 65.29 19.66 22.59
C ALA A 184 66.23 20.81 22.95
N LYS A 185 65.80 22.07 22.80
CA LYS A 185 66.59 23.25 23.20
C LYS A 185 67.03 23.14 24.66
N THR A 186 66.14 22.82 25.59
CA THR A 186 66.46 22.69 27.02
C THR A 186 67.36 21.49 27.34
N SER A 187 67.26 20.40 26.58
CA SER A 187 68.12 19.23 26.73
C SER A 187 69.56 19.53 26.28
N TYR A 188 69.74 20.22 25.16
CA TYR A 188 71.06 20.65 24.67
C TYR A 188 71.65 21.83 25.47
N MET A 189 70.82 22.58 26.20
CA MET A 189 71.26 23.58 27.16
C MET A 189 71.97 22.99 28.39
N LYS A 190 71.89 21.67 28.64
CA LYS A 190 72.51 21.07 29.83
C LYS A 190 74.04 21.20 29.84
N GLU A 191 74.69 21.32 28.67
CA GLU A 191 76.14 21.58 28.54
C GLU A 191 76.50 23.08 28.71
N GLN A 192 77.46 23.37 29.60
CA GLN A 192 77.79 24.74 30.05
C GLN A 192 78.36 25.64 28.93
N THR A 193 79.10 25.06 27.98
CA THR A 193 79.70 25.75 26.83
C THR A 193 78.69 26.05 25.72
N PHE A 194 77.67 25.19 25.56
CA PHE A 194 76.67 25.31 24.49
C PHE A 194 75.53 26.29 24.84
N ARG A 195 75.31 26.52 26.14
CA ARG A 195 74.21 27.32 26.69
C ARG A 195 74.22 28.79 26.22
N GLN A 196 75.38 29.46 26.28
CA GLN A 196 75.50 30.87 25.86
C GLN A 196 75.41 31.06 24.34
N TRP A 197 75.82 30.05 23.57
CA TRP A 197 75.71 30.05 22.12
C TRP A 197 74.26 29.83 21.67
N ILE A 198 73.56 28.85 22.24
CA ILE A 198 72.15 28.58 21.92
C ILE A 198 71.25 29.78 22.26
N ASP A 199 71.39 30.41 23.42
CA ASP A 199 70.45 31.48 23.83
C ASP A 199 70.58 32.76 22.99
N ARG A 200 71.78 33.03 22.45
CA ARG A 200 72.01 34.17 21.54
C ARG A 200 71.52 33.95 20.12
N PHE A 201 71.52 32.71 19.64
CA PHE A 201 71.22 32.37 18.24
C PHE A 201 69.86 31.69 18.04
N ILE A 202 69.29 31.04 19.06
CA ILE A 202 68.00 30.34 19.01
C ILE A 202 67.01 31.04 19.95
N THR A 203 66.45 32.15 19.46
CA THR A 203 65.34 32.87 20.10
C THR A 203 64.03 32.09 20.00
N ASP A 204 63.05 32.42 20.83
CA ASP A 204 61.71 31.82 20.72
C ASP A 204 61.06 32.09 19.36
N SER A 205 61.33 33.26 18.77
CA SER A 205 60.94 33.57 17.38
C SER A 205 61.63 32.70 16.32
N THR A 206 62.79 32.14 16.64
CA THR A 206 63.49 31.16 15.79
C THR A 206 62.86 29.79 15.93
N ILE A 207 62.46 29.40 17.14
CA ILE A 207 61.67 28.19 17.36
C ILE A 207 60.35 28.26 16.60
N ASP A 208 59.66 29.39 16.61
CA ASP A 208 58.37 29.53 15.92
C ASP A 208 58.52 29.40 14.40
N LYS A 209 59.57 30.01 13.84
CA LYS A 209 59.92 29.83 12.43
C LYS A 209 60.35 28.39 12.11
N LEU A 210 61.03 27.71 13.03
CA LEU A 210 61.43 26.31 12.88
C LEU A 210 60.22 25.38 12.98
N THR A 211 59.29 25.62 13.90
CA THR A 211 58.02 24.91 14.04
C THR A 211 57.26 24.94 12.72
N LEU A 212 57.05 26.14 12.16
CA LEU A 212 56.37 26.30 10.86
C LEU A 212 57.14 25.62 9.71
N LYS A 213 58.48 25.67 9.70
CA LYS A 213 59.30 24.98 8.68
C LYS A 213 59.24 23.46 8.80
N VAL A 214 59.28 22.93 10.03
CA VAL A 214 59.19 21.51 10.32
C VAL A 214 57.81 21.00 9.93
N GLN A 215 56.75 21.69 10.35
CA GLN A 215 55.37 21.39 9.99
C GLN A 215 55.17 21.39 8.47
N LYS A 216 55.64 22.44 7.77
CA LYS A 216 55.56 22.51 6.30
C LYS A 216 56.34 21.40 5.60
N ARG A 217 57.51 21.02 6.12
CA ARG A 217 58.32 19.92 5.57
C ARG A 217 57.69 18.56 5.83
N LEU A 218 57.02 18.40 6.96
CA LEU A 218 56.29 17.20 7.35
C LEU A 218 55.05 17.02 6.46
N ILE A 219 54.28 18.09 6.24
CA ILE A 219 53.18 18.10 5.25
C ILE A 219 53.70 17.77 3.85
N GLY A 220 54.75 18.44 3.37
CA GLY A 220 55.32 18.18 2.05
C GLY A 220 55.93 16.78 1.90
N PHE A 221 56.31 16.12 2.99
CA PHE A 221 56.71 14.71 2.99
C PHE A 221 55.51 13.78 2.90
N LEU A 222 54.43 14.05 3.64
CA LEU A 222 53.17 13.31 3.56
C LEU A 222 52.53 13.42 2.17
N GLU A 223 52.57 14.61 1.55
CA GLU A 223 52.09 14.82 0.18
C GLU A 223 52.87 13.96 -0.84
N LYS A 224 54.18 13.82 -0.69
CA LYS A 224 55.03 12.94 -1.55
C LYS A 224 54.77 11.45 -1.34
N ILE A 225 54.16 11.07 -0.24
CA ILE A 225 53.74 9.67 0.02
C ILE A 225 52.42 9.35 -0.70
N MET A 226 51.68 10.36 -1.17
CA MET A 226 50.47 10.16 -1.99
C MET A 226 50.76 9.62 -3.40
N ASP A 227 52.00 9.69 -3.89
CA ASP A 227 52.40 9.11 -5.17
C ASP A 227 52.33 7.57 -5.16
N LYS A 228 51.73 7.01 -6.23
CA LYS A 228 51.37 5.58 -6.31
C LYS A 228 52.56 4.61 -6.18
N GLU A 229 53.76 5.04 -6.53
CA GLU A 229 54.97 4.20 -6.59
C GLU A 229 55.90 4.37 -5.36
N ASN A 230 55.49 5.12 -4.33
CA ASN A 230 56.35 5.40 -3.19
C ASN A 230 56.56 4.13 -2.31
N PRO A 231 57.82 3.68 -2.09
CA PRO A 231 58.11 2.48 -1.29
C PRO A 231 57.67 2.58 0.18
N ILE A 232 57.43 3.79 0.70
CA ILE A 232 56.93 4.02 2.06
C ILE A 232 55.45 3.59 2.20
N ARG A 233 54.70 3.56 1.09
CA ARG A 233 53.27 3.21 1.08
C ARG A 233 53.01 1.79 1.58
N GLU A 234 53.86 0.84 1.18
CA GLU A 234 53.77 -0.55 1.66
C GLU A 234 54.13 -0.66 3.15
N LYS A 235 55.07 0.17 3.63
CA LYS A 235 55.39 0.25 5.06
C LYS A 235 54.21 0.77 5.86
N ILE A 236 53.56 1.85 5.41
CA ILE A 236 52.35 2.41 6.05
C ILE A 236 51.22 1.38 6.05
N ARG A 237 50.98 0.71 4.92
CA ARG A 237 49.98 -0.35 4.78
C ARG A 237 50.20 -1.46 5.82
N LYS A 238 51.44 -1.91 5.99
CA LYS A 238 51.80 -2.96 6.96
C LYS A 238 51.63 -2.50 8.41
N GLU A 239 52.04 -1.27 8.73
CA GLU A 239 51.85 -0.69 10.07
C GLU A 239 50.37 -0.48 10.40
N CYS A 240 49.54 -0.03 9.44
CA CYS A 240 48.09 0.09 9.63
C CYS A 240 47.45 -1.26 9.93
N LEU A 241 47.83 -2.33 9.21
CA LEU A 241 47.32 -3.69 9.48
C LEU A 241 47.73 -4.17 10.88
N ASN A 242 48.98 -3.94 11.29
CA ASN A 242 49.44 -4.26 12.64
C ASN A 242 48.65 -3.50 13.71
N TYR A 243 48.40 -2.21 13.52
CA TYR A 243 47.60 -1.41 14.46
C TYR A 243 46.16 -1.90 14.56
N ILE A 244 45.54 -2.28 13.43
CA ILE A 244 44.19 -2.84 13.42
C ILE A 244 44.15 -4.16 14.19
N ASP A 245 45.13 -5.04 14.00
CA ASP A 245 45.21 -6.30 14.72
C ASP A 245 45.47 -6.09 16.22
N GLN A 246 46.24 -5.04 16.60
CA GLN A 246 46.39 -4.63 17.99
C GLN A 246 45.08 -4.11 18.60
N ILE A 247 44.32 -3.28 17.88
CA ILE A 247 42.99 -2.81 18.34
C ILE A 247 42.04 -3.99 18.53
N LYS A 248 42.07 -4.99 17.63
CA LYS A 248 41.29 -6.24 17.79
C LYS A 248 41.69 -7.02 19.05
N GLY A 249 42.95 -6.95 19.48
CA GLY A 249 43.46 -7.69 20.65
C GLY A 249 43.35 -6.95 21.99
N ASP A 250 43.36 -5.62 21.99
CA ASP A 250 43.47 -4.79 23.20
C ASP A 250 42.15 -4.04 23.50
N HIS A 251 41.62 -4.25 24.70
CA HIS A 251 40.40 -3.62 25.19
C HIS A 251 40.53 -2.09 25.33
N VAL A 252 41.68 -1.60 25.79
CA VAL A 252 41.92 -0.16 26.02
C VAL A 252 41.98 0.61 24.71
N LEU A 253 42.58 0.02 23.68
CA LEU A 253 42.62 0.61 22.34
C LEU A 253 41.24 0.60 21.68
N ARG A 254 40.43 -0.43 21.91
CA ARG A 254 39.04 -0.49 21.46
C ARG A 254 38.19 0.63 22.07
N GLU A 255 38.23 0.82 23.38
CA GLU A 255 37.49 1.90 24.04
C GLU A 255 37.89 3.31 23.54
N LYS A 256 39.19 3.53 23.28
CA LYS A 256 39.67 4.79 22.68
C LYS A 256 39.15 4.99 21.26
N MET A 257 39.10 3.91 20.47
CA MET A 257 38.56 3.94 19.11
C MET A 257 37.05 4.20 19.12
N ASP A 258 36.30 3.56 20.00
CA ASP A 258 34.87 3.80 20.22
C ASP A 258 34.61 5.27 20.56
N SER A 259 35.37 5.82 21.53
CA SER A 259 35.26 7.22 21.92
C SER A 259 35.59 8.17 20.75
N TRP A 260 36.61 7.86 19.95
CA TRP A 260 36.98 8.66 18.79
C TRP A 260 35.92 8.61 17.69
N ILE A 261 35.39 7.42 17.35
CA ILE A 261 34.32 7.25 16.36
C ILE A 261 33.07 8.01 16.79
N ASN A 262 32.65 7.85 18.05
CA ASN A 262 31.46 8.53 18.57
C ASN A 262 31.63 10.06 18.52
N ASN A 263 32.77 10.58 18.99
CA ASN A 263 32.99 12.02 19.08
C ASN A 263 33.33 12.71 17.75
N GLN A 264 34.06 12.05 16.85
CA GLN A 264 34.55 12.67 15.63
C GLN A 264 33.73 12.32 14.39
N ILE A 265 33.07 11.17 14.37
CA ILE A 265 32.29 10.71 13.22
C ILE A 265 30.80 10.86 13.51
N ILE A 266 30.27 10.14 14.50
CA ILE A 266 28.81 10.09 14.72
C ILE A 266 28.26 11.45 15.16
N ASN A 267 28.92 12.11 16.12
CA ASN A 267 28.43 13.38 16.66
C ASN A 267 28.61 14.55 15.69
N LYS A 268 29.61 14.51 14.80
CA LYS A 268 29.89 15.59 13.85
C LYS A 268 29.19 15.42 12.50
N ILE A 269 28.86 14.19 12.10
CA ILE A 269 28.09 13.97 10.88
C ILE A 269 26.68 14.53 11.06
N ARG A 270 26.31 15.40 10.12
CA ARG A 270 24.99 16.00 9.94
C ARG A 270 24.19 15.17 8.95
N ILE A 271 23.66 14.05 9.44
CA ILE A 271 22.92 13.09 8.60
C ILE A 271 21.68 13.80 8.03
N ASP A 272 21.06 14.67 8.81
CA ASP A 272 19.93 15.50 8.44
C ASP A 272 20.19 16.29 7.16
N THR A 273 21.35 16.93 7.05
CA THR A 273 21.69 17.78 5.90
C THR A 273 21.85 16.94 4.63
N TYR A 274 22.60 15.83 4.71
CA TYR A 274 22.77 14.92 3.58
C TYR A 274 21.46 14.27 3.12
N VAL A 275 20.63 13.83 4.08
CA VAL A 275 19.32 13.23 3.77
C VAL A 275 18.40 14.28 3.17
N THR A 276 18.35 15.49 3.74
CA THR A 276 17.55 16.60 3.23
C THR A 276 17.95 16.97 1.80
N GLU A 277 19.24 17.13 1.52
CA GLU A 277 19.73 17.40 0.16
C GLU A 277 19.39 16.28 -0.82
N CYS A 278 19.55 15.02 -0.42
CA CYS A 278 19.19 13.87 -1.25
C CYS A 278 17.68 13.86 -1.57
N LEU A 279 16.84 14.03 -0.55
CA LEU A 279 15.39 14.09 -0.70
C LEU A 279 14.95 15.30 -1.54
N GLN A 280 15.62 16.44 -1.41
CA GLN A 280 15.37 17.63 -2.22
C GLN A 280 15.70 17.37 -3.70
N GLN A 281 16.83 16.71 -3.99
CA GLN A 281 17.16 16.31 -5.37
C GLN A 281 16.11 15.36 -5.96
N TYR A 282 15.55 14.44 -5.16
CA TYR A 282 14.47 13.56 -5.63
C TYR A 282 13.16 14.32 -5.84
N LYS A 283 12.82 15.28 -4.97
CA LYS A 283 11.68 16.20 -5.13
C LYS A 283 11.76 17.04 -6.39
N ASP A 284 12.92 17.65 -6.64
CA ASP A 284 13.13 18.52 -7.78
C ASP A 284 12.99 17.73 -9.08
N LYS A 285 13.60 16.54 -9.13
CA LYS A 285 13.42 15.62 -10.25
C LYS A 285 11.94 15.22 -10.39
N ALA A 286 11.22 14.96 -9.29
CA ALA A 286 9.82 14.46 -9.32
C ALA A 286 8.86 15.54 -9.83
N SER A 287 9.23 16.80 -9.61
CA SER A 287 8.49 17.97 -10.07
C SER A 287 8.75 18.26 -11.55
N MET A 288 9.92 17.88 -12.08
CA MET A 288 10.30 18.07 -13.49
C MET A 288 9.84 16.94 -14.41
N ASN A 289 9.69 15.72 -13.89
CA ASN A 289 9.28 14.56 -14.66
C ASN A 289 8.53 13.57 -13.76
N ASP A 290 7.26 13.29 -14.07
CA ASP A 290 6.45 12.33 -13.32
C ASP A 290 6.97 10.87 -13.48
N ASN A 291 7.95 10.62 -14.35
CA ASN A 291 8.50 9.29 -14.63
C ASN A 291 9.69 8.86 -13.75
N ILE A 292 9.89 9.48 -12.58
CA ILE A 292 10.95 9.03 -11.62
C ILE A 292 10.72 7.61 -11.17
N ILE A 293 9.50 7.34 -10.73
CA ILE A 293 9.07 6.02 -10.34
C ILE A 293 8.50 5.42 -11.60
N LYS A 294 9.21 4.49 -12.25
CA LYS A 294 8.67 3.78 -13.41
C LYS A 294 7.52 2.88 -12.93
N ALA A 295 6.40 2.90 -13.64
CA ALA A 295 5.25 2.01 -13.36
C ALA A 295 5.68 0.54 -13.30
N GLU A 296 6.57 0.12 -14.21
CA GLU A 296 7.18 -1.23 -14.27
C GLU A 296 7.85 -1.63 -12.94
N LYS A 297 8.47 -0.68 -12.23
CA LYS A 297 9.15 -0.96 -10.97
C LYS A 297 8.18 -1.08 -9.80
N VAL A 298 7.10 -0.31 -9.81
CA VAL A 298 6.00 -0.45 -8.84
C VAL A 298 5.30 -1.78 -9.04
N GLU A 299 5.05 -2.15 -10.29
CA GLU A 299 4.45 -3.42 -10.67
C GLU A 299 5.30 -4.61 -10.23
N SER A 300 6.62 -4.57 -10.46
CA SER A 300 7.54 -5.61 -9.97
C SER A 300 7.56 -5.74 -8.43
N ILE A 301 7.48 -4.62 -7.69
CA ILE A 301 7.38 -4.64 -6.22
C ILE A 301 6.03 -5.23 -5.80
N PHE A 302 4.94 -4.82 -6.45
CA PHE A 302 3.59 -5.33 -6.19
C PHE A 302 3.53 -6.84 -6.41
N GLU A 303 4.08 -7.34 -7.52
CA GLU A 303 4.16 -8.78 -7.80
C GLU A 303 4.97 -9.53 -6.74
N THR A 304 6.11 -8.98 -6.33
CA THR A 304 6.95 -9.59 -5.29
C THR A 304 6.21 -9.70 -3.97
N LEU A 305 5.53 -8.63 -3.54
CA LEU A 305 4.72 -8.62 -2.33
C LEU A 305 3.54 -9.59 -2.42
N LEU A 306 2.86 -9.63 -3.57
CA LEU A 306 1.74 -10.54 -3.80
C LEU A 306 2.20 -12.00 -3.78
N GLN A 307 3.37 -12.32 -4.35
CA GLN A 307 3.95 -13.66 -4.29
C GLN A 307 4.35 -14.06 -2.87
N GLN A 308 5.00 -13.16 -2.11
CA GLN A 308 5.35 -13.41 -0.72
C GLN A 308 4.09 -13.68 0.11
N TYR A 309 3.06 -12.86 -0.07
CA TYR A 309 1.75 -13.05 0.56
C TYR A 309 1.12 -14.40 0.21
N LYS A 310 1.16 -14.82 -1.06
CA LYS A 310 0.66 -16.14 -1.50
C LYS A 310 1.43 -17.31 -0.86
N THR A 311 2.67 -17.11 -0.45
CA THR A 311 3.55 -18.16 0.09
C THR A 311 3.34 -18.37 1.59
N HIS A 312 3.02 -17.32 2.36
CA HIS A 312 2.84 -17.40 3.80
C HIS A 312 1.39 -17.70 4.19
N SER A 313 1.09 -18.94 4.59
CA SER A 313 -0.27 -19.34 4.99
C SER A 313 -0.82 -18.61 6.21
N SER A 314 0.00 -18.32 7.22
CA SER A 314 -0.44 -17.65 8.45
C SER A 314 -1.00 -16.26 8.19
N VAL A 315 -0.35 -15.47 7.33
CA VAL A 315 -0.78 -14.10 6.98
C VAL A 315 -2.10 -14.13 6.21
N ARG A 316 -2.30 -15.14 5.35
CA ARG A 316 -3.57 -15.31 4.61
C ARG A 316 -4.73 -15.65 5.52
N ASP A 317 -4.50 -16.51 6.51
CA ASP A 317 -5.56 -16.90 7.46
C ASP A 317 -5.91 -15.73 8.39
N GLU A 318 -4.94 -14.92 8.79
CA GLU A 318 -5.16 -13.68 9.56
C GLU A 318 -5.94 -12.64 8.74
N MET A 319 -5.58 -12.45 7.47
CA MET A 319 -6.32 -11.57 6.55
C MET A 319 -7.74 -12.07 6.28
N GLU A 320 -7.95 -13.37 6.10
CA GLU A 320 -9.29 -13.95 5.96
C GLU A 320 -10.14 -13.64 7.20
N SER A 321 -9.59 -13.82 8.39
CA SER A 321 -10.27 -13.50 9.65
C SER A 321 -10.65 -12.01 9.73
N LEU A 322 -9.72 -11.11 9.40
CA LEU A 322 -9.98 -9.67 9.38
C LEU A 322 -11.05 -9.29 8.35
N LEU A 323 -10.98 -9.83 7.14
CA LEU A 323 -11.96 -9.59 6.08
C LEU A 323 -13.35 -10.10 6.47
N GLN A 324 -13.43 -11.30 7.05
CA GLN A 324 -14.68 -11.86 7.58
C GLN A 324 -15.28 -10.93 8.64
N ILE A 325 -14.49 -10.46 9.61
CA ILE A 325 -14.96 -9.53 10.64
C ILE A 325 -15.46 -8.22 10.01
N MET A 326 -14.69 -7.63 9.08
CA MET A 326 -15.04 -6.37 8.44
C MET A 326 -16.33 -6.49 7.62
N VAL A 327 -16.45 -7.53 6.78
CA VAL A 327 -17.62 -7.75 5.93
C VAL A 327 -18.86 -8.03 6.76
N ARG A 328 -18.77 -8.89 7.79
CA ARG A 328 -19.89 -9.16 8.69
C ARG A 328 -20.33 -7.90 9.42
N ARG A 329 -19.40 -7.14 9.99
CA ARG A 329 -19.72 -5.86 10.63
C ARG A 329 -20.39 -4.90 9.66
N TRP A 330 -19.91 -4.82 8.43
CA TRP A 330 -20.51 -3.97 7.40
C TRP A 330 -21.93 -4.40 7.05
N ILE A 331 -22.17 -5.71 6.89
CA ILE A 331 -23.50 -6.28 6.68
C ILE A 331 -24.44 -5.90 7.82
N HIS A 332 -24.04 -6.11 9.08
CA HIS A 332 -24.86 -5.76 10.24
C HIS A 332 -25.20 -4.26 10.30
N VAL A 333 -24.26 -3.38 9.93
CA VAL A 333 -24.48 -1.91 9.95
C VAL A 333 -25.29 -1.42 8.74
N LYS A 334 -25.14 -2.05 7.57
CA LYS A 334 -25.70 -1.58 6.29
C LYS A 334 -26.80 -2.46 5.73
N HIS A 335 -27.27 -3.48 6.45
CA HIS A 335 -28.32 -4.40 6.00
C HIS A 335 -29.56 -3.66 5.47
N HIS A 336 -30.05 -2.63 6.18
CA HIS A 336 -31.16 -1.80 5.73
C HIS A 336 -30.89 -1.00 4.43
N ALA A 337 -29.62 -0.68 4.14
CA ALA A 337 -29.26 0.06 2.94
C ALA A 337 -29.46 -0.77 1.65
N LEU A 338 -29.42 -2.11 1.75
CA LEU A 338 -29.74 -2.99 0.62
C LEU A 338 -31.21 -2.86 0.23
N GLY A 339 -32.11 -2.85 1.22
CA GLY A 339 -33.54 -2.64 0.99
C GLY A 339 -33.83 -1.30 0.31
N THR A 340 -33.16 -0.23 0.73
CA THR A 340 -33.29 1.09 0.08
C THR A 340 -32.76 1.10 -1.35
N LEU A 341 -31.59 0.48 -1.62
CA LEU A 341 -31.03 0.41 -2.97
C LEU A 341 -31.94 -0.37 -3.92
N VAL A 342 -32.47 -1.52 -3.49
CA VAL A 342 -33.42 -2.30 -4.29
C VAL A 342 -34.71 -1.51 -4.52
N LYS A 343 -35.21 -0.82 -3.49
CA LYS A 343 -36.39 0.04 -3.60
C LYS A 343 -36.18 1.18 -4.59
N GLU A 344 -35.03 1.85 -4.56
CA GLU A 344 -34.67 2.90 -5.52
C GLU A 344 -34.58 2.35 -6.94
N GLY A 345 -33.89 1.22 -7.13
CA GLY A 345 -33.79 0.53 -8.42
C GLY A 345 -35.13 0.08 -8.97
N LEU A 346 -36.05 -0.43 -8.14
CA LEU A 346 -37.41 -0.78 -8.58
C LEU A 346 -38.27 0.46 -8.86
N ASN A 347 -37.97 1.59 -8.22
CA ASN A 347 -38.72 2.82 -8.43
C ASN A 347 -38.35 3.56 -9.71
N THR A 348 -37.19 3.29 -10.33
CA THR A 348 -36.83 3.87 -11.63
C THR A 348 -37.71 3.36 -12.77
N TYR A 349 -38.24 2.15 -12.66
CA TYR A 349 -39.17 1.59 -13.65
C TYR A 349 -40.55 2.25 -13.56
N THR A 350 -41.10 2.61 -14.72
CA THR A 350 -42.48 3.10 -14.80
C THR A 350 -43.46 2.00 -14.41
N THR A 351 -44.66 2.38 -13.99
CA THR A 351 -45.72 1.41 -13.67
C THR A 351 -46.02 0.49 -14.86
N GLU A 352 -46.00 1.04 -16.07
CA GLU A 352 -46.26 0.30 -17.31
C GLU A 352 -45.17 -0.75 -17.59
N ASP A 353 -43.89 -0.39 -17.42
CA ASP A 353 -42.76 -1.30 -17.62
C ASP A 353 -42.77 -2.48 -16.64
N LEU A 354 -43.06 -2.19 -15.36
CA LEU A 354 -43.19 -3.21 -14.31
C LEU A 354 -44.33 -4.18 -14.60
N VAL A 355 -45.50 -3.64 -14.94
CA VAL A 355 -46.69 -4.44 -15.28
C VAL A 355 -46.41 -5.30 -16.51
N HIS A 356 -45.82 -4.73 -17.56
CA HIS A 356 -45.47 -5.46 -18.78
C HIS A 356 -44.46 -6.58 -18.52
N SER A 357 -43.46 -6.32 -17.65
CA SER A 357 -42.46 -7.33 -17.26
C SER A 357 -43.08 -8.49 -16.50
N ILE A 358 -44.00 -8.23 -15.57
CA ILE A 358 -44.71 -9.26 -14.82
C ILE A 358 -45.65 -10.04 -15.76
N GLU A 359 -46.41 -9.35 -16.61
CA GLU A 359 -47.33 -9.94 -17.57
C GLU A 359 -46.61 -10.87 -18.55
N THR A 360 -45.45 -10.46 -19.06
CA THR A 360 -44.64 -11.27 -20.00
C THR A 360 -44.12 -12.54 -19.32
N LYS A 361 -43.67 -12.44 -18.07
CA LYS A 361 -43.18 -13.61 -17.31
C LYS A 361 -44.30 -14.57 -16.90
N ALA A 362 -45.48 -14.06 -16.56
CA ALA A 362 -46.64 -14.87 -16.17
C ALA A 362 -47.51 -15.32 -17.36
N GLY A 363 -47.23 -14.83 -18.58
CA GLY A 363 -48.12 -14.94 -19.73
C GLY A 363 -48.47 -16.39 -20.12
N HIS A 364 -47.50 -17.30 -20.03
CA HIS A 364 -47.73 -18.73 -20.32
C HIS A 364 -48.68 -19.36 -19.28
N ASP A 365 -48.44 -19.13 -18.00
CA ASP A 365 -49.26 -19.68 -16.91
C ASP A 365 -50.69 -19.14 -16.95
N LEU A 366 -50.85 -17.85 -17.28
CA LEU A 366 -52.16 -17.23 -17.47
C LEU A 366 -52.93 -17.80 -18.67
N GLN A 367 -52.24 -18.21 -19.73
CA GLN A 367 -52.86 -18.90 -20.86
C GLN A 367 -53.35 -20.29 -20.48
N LEU A 368 -52.61 -21.03 -19.65
CA LEU A 368 -53.04 -22.34 -19.16
C LEU A 368 -54.32 -22.26 -18.31
N ILE A 369 -54.47 -21.20 -17.51
CA ILE A 369 -55.71 -20.92 -16.78
C ILE A 369 -56.87 -20.72 -17.76
N ARG A 370 -56.68 -19.94 -18.83
CA ARG A 370 -57.72 -19.68 -19.84
C ARG A 370 -58.16 -20.94 -20.59
N VAL A 371 -57.22 -21.82 -20.96
CA VAL A 371 -57.54 -23.10 -21.62
C VAL A 371 -58.30 -24.01 -20.67
N SER A 372 -57.91 -24.03 -19.40
CA SER A 372 -58.61 -24.81 -18.37
C SER A 372 -60.03 -24.29 -18.14
N GLY A 373 -60.23 -22.98 -18.13
CA GLY A 373 -61.53 -22.34 -17.98
C GLY A 373 -62.50 -22.61 -19.15
N THR A 374 -62.02 -22.56 -20.39
CA THR A 374 -62.85 -22.90 -21.56
C THR A 374 -63.22 -24.39 -21.58
N LEU A 375 -62.31 -25.27 -21.16
CA LEU A 375 -62.56 -26.70 -21.06
C LEU A 375 -63.60 -27.02 -19.98
N VAL A 376 -63.45 -26.46 -18.78
CA VAL A 376 -64.40 -26.63 -17.68
C VAL A 376 -65.76 -26.01 -18.03
N GLY A 377 -65.76 -24.84 -18.68
CA GLY A 377 -66.97 -24.20 -19.20
C GLY A 377 -67.71 -25.08 -20.21
N PHE A 378 -66.99 -25.72 -21.13
CA PHE A 378 -67.55 -26.65 -22.10
C PHE A 378 -68.26 -27.82 -21.40
N PHE A 379 -67.58 -28.51 -20.48
CA PHE A 379 -68.16 -29.62 -19.74
C PHE A 379 -69.36 -29.19 -18.90
N THR A 380 -69.31 -28.01 -18.28
CA THR A 380 -70.41 -27.47 -17.49
C THR A 380 -71.64 -27.21 -18.37
N GLY A 381 -71.46 -26.65 -19.57
CA GLY A 381 -72.54 -26.42 -20.53
C GLY A 381 -73.16 -27.72 -21.07
N VAL A 382 -72.35 -28.76 -21.28
CA VAL A 382 -72.83 -30.09 -21.65
C VAL A 382 -73.65 -30.71 -20.51
N ILE A 383 -73.15 -30.65 -19.28
CA ILE A 383 -73.84 -31.18 -18.09
C ILE A 383 -75.17 -30.44 -17.87
N LEU A 384 -75.18 -29.11 -17.96
CA LEU A 384 -76.40 -28.30 -17.82
C LEU A 384 -77.43 -28.64 -18.90
N TYR A 385 -77.00 -28.85 -20.15
CA TYR A 385 -77.90 -29.27 -21.22
C TYR A 385 -78.49 -30.65 -20.97
N LEU A 386 -77.68 -31.61 -20.51
CA LEU A 386 -78.16 -32.95 -20.16
C LEU A 386 -79.19 -32.92 -19.03
N LEU A 387 -78.96 -32.09 -18.01
CA LEU A 387 -79.90 -31.90 -16.91
C LEU A 387 -81.19 -31.21 -17.37
N THR A 388 -81.09 -30.18 -18.20
CA THR A 388 -82.25 -29.41 -18.70
C THR A 388 -83.05 -30.18 -19.75
N PHE A 389 -82.44 -31.14 -20.45
CA PHE A 389 -83.15 -32.01 -21.40
C PHE A 389 -83.88 -33.17 -20.69
N TRP A 390 -83.43 -33.54 -19.49
CA TRP A 390 -84.00 -34.63 -18.71
C TRP A 390 -85.18 -34.19 -17.83
N VAL A 391 -85.17 -32.94 -17.38
CA VAL A 391 -86.30 -32.24 -16.74
C VAL A 391 -87.25 -31.72 -17.82
#